data_AF-A0A7W1PB05-F1
#
_entry.id   AF-A0A7W1PB05-F1
#
_cell.length_a   1.000
_cell.length_b   1.000
_cell.length_c   1.000
_cell.angle_alpha   90.00
_cell.angle_beta   90.00
_cell.angle_gamma   90.00
#
_symmetry.space_group_name_H-M   'P 1'
#
loop_
_entity.id
_entity.type
_entity.pdbx_description
1 polymer ?
#
loop_
_entity_poly.entity_id
_entity_poly.type
_entity_poly.pdbx_seq_one_letter_code
_entity_poly.pdbx_strand_id
1 'polypeptide(L)' 'MPQASHLLHAPDFTLRNQKGDETSLADLRQRGPVLLAFHRGTW' A
#
# COMPACT_ATOMS: atom_id res chain seq x y z
N MET A 1 2.68 -20.35 11.16
CA MET A 1 2.07 -20.66 9.85
C MET A 1 1.67 -19.32 9.21
N PRO A 2 2.16 -18.97 8.01
CA PRO A 2 1.68 -17.78 7.34
C PRO A 2 0.18 -17.96 7.06
N GLN A 3 -0.61 -16.95 7.39
CA GLN A 3 -2.03 -16.94 7.08
C GLN A 3 -2.18 -16.75 5.56
N ALA A 4 -2.79 -17.72 4.88
CA ALA A 4 -3.05 -17.60 3.46
C ALA A 4 -3.99 -16.42 3.22
N SER A 5 -3.59 -15.49 2.36
CA SER A 5 -4.46 -14.40 1.94
C SER A 5 -5.53 -14.94 1.01
N HIS A 6 -6.80 -14.85 1.41
CA HIS A 6 -7.94 -15.14 0.55
C HIS A 6 -8.25 -14.00 -0.43
N LEU A 7 -7.46 -12.93 -0.40
CA LEU A 7 -7.64 -11.74 -1.21
C LEU A 7 -7.01 -11.95 -2.60
N LEU A 8 -7.85 -11.86 -3.62
CA LEU A 8 -7.44 -11.93 -5.03
C LEU A 8 -6.79 -10.61 -5.50
N HIS A 9 -7.08 -9.51 -4.80
CA HIS A 9 -6.52 -8.19 -5.05
C HIS A 9 -6.13 -7.53 -3.73
N ALA A 10 -5.10 -6.68 -3.76
CA ALA A 10 -4.79 -5.82 -2.64
C ALA A 10 -6.01 -4.93 -2.34
N PRO A 11 -6.48 -4.85 -1.08
CA PRO A 11 -7.51 -3.89 -0.70
C PRO A 11 -7.02 -2.48 -0.96
N ASP A 12 -7.92 -1.63 -1.44
CA ASP A 12 -7.60 -0.21 -1.51
C ASP A 12 -7.50 0.37 -0.10
N PHE A 13 -6.57 1.30 0.06
CA PHE A 13 -6.34 2.04 1.30
C PHE A 13 -5.90 3.47 0.98
N THR A 14 -6.12 4.36 1.94
CA THR A 14 -5.61 5.72 1.94
C THR A 14 -4.78 5.93 3.19
N LEU A 15 -3.55 6.41 3.02
CA LEU A 15 -2.62 6.71 4.10
C LEU A 15 -1.97 8.07 3.84
N ARG A 16 -1.44 8.69 4.90
CA ARG A 16 -0.57 9.84 4.74
C ARG A 16 0.82 9.40 4.30
N ASN A 17 1.39 10.09 3.32
CA ASN A 17 2.77 9.91 2.93
C ASN A 17 3.73 10.64 3.91
N GLN A 18 5.03 10.55 3.68
CA GLN A 18 6.05 11.19 4.52
C GLN A 18 6.00 12.73 4.55
N LYS A 19 5.34 13.36 3.57
CA LYS A 19 5.10 14.81 3.53
C LYS A 19 3.83 15.22 4.29
N GLY A 20 3.02 14.25 4.73
CA GLY A 20 1.74 14.47 5.38
C GLY A 20 0.54 14.52 4.43
N ASP A 21 0.76 14.40 3.11
CA ASP A 21 -0.33 14.41 2.12
C ASP A 21 -1.07 13.06 2.15
N GLU A 22 -2.38 13.09 1.94
CA GLU A 22 -3.16 11.86 1.72
C GLU A 22 -2.83 11.25 0.35
N THR A 23 -2.68 9.94 0.31
CA THR A 23 -2.42 9.19 -0.93
C THR A 23 -3.17 7.86 -0.87
N SER A 24 -3.85 7.50 -1.96
CA SER A 24 -4.54 6.21 -2.07
C SER A 24 -3.78 5.23 -2.96
N LEU A 25 -3.95 3.93 -2.70
CA LEU A 25 -3.44 2.87 -3.58
C LEU A 25 -4.02 2.97 -5.00
N ALA A 26 -5.29 3.35 -5.11
CA ALA A 26 -5.99 3.51 -6.39
C ALA A 26 -5.32 4.59 -7.27
N ASP A 27 -5.00 5.76 -6.70
CA ASP A 27 -4.34 6.85 -7.43
C ASP A 27 -2.93 6.46 -7.89
N LEU A 28 -2.19 5.71 -7.07
CA LEU A 28 -0.85 5.24 -7.41
C LEU A 28 -0.89 4.22 -8.56
N ARG A 29 -1.87 3.31 -8.55
CA ARG A 29 -2.04 2.29 -9.59
C ARG A 29 -2.38 2.87 -10.96
N GLN A 30 -3.04 4.03 -11.02
CA GLN A 30 -3.28 4.73 -12.29
C GLN A 30 -1.98 5.19 -12.96
N ARG A 31 -0.91 5.36 -12.19
CA ARG A 31 0.41 5.80 -12.68
C ARG A 31 1.32 4.63 -13.07
N GLY A 32 0.93 3.40 -12.74
CA GLY A 32 1.67 2.19 -13.07
C GLY A 32 1.67 1.15 -11.94
N PRO A 33 2.43 0.05 -12.10
CA PRO A 33 2.59 -0.96 -11.06
C PRO A 33 3.17 -0.37 -9.77
N VAL A 34 2.70 -0.88 -8.62
CA VAL A 34 3.11 -0.42 -7.29
C VAL A 34 3.78 -1.57 -6.53
N LEU A 35 5.00 -1.33 -6.05
CA LEU A 35 5.67 -2.21 -5.08
C LEU A 35 5.40 -1.68 -3.66
N LEU A 36 4.74 -2.50 -2.83
CA LEU A 36 4.46 -2.16 -1.43
C LEU A 36 5.38 -2.96 -0.52
N ALA A 37 6.14 -2.27 0.33
CA ALA A 37 7.02 -2.87 1.31
C ALA A 37 6.64 -2.42 2.72
N PHE A 38 6.42 -3.38 3.61
CA PHE A 38 6.19 -3.11 5.03
C PHE A 38 7.50 -3.30 5.79
N HIS A 39 7.89 -2.30 6.59
CA HIS A 39 9.07 -2.38 7.46
C HIS A 39 8.70 -1.87 8.86
N ARG A 40 9.51 -2.23 9.85
CA ARG A 40 9.39 -1.73 11.22
C ARG A 40 10.34 -0.55 11.40
N GLY A 41 9.89 0.50 12.10
CA GLY A 41 10.68 1.72 12.30
C GLY A 41 10.57 2.69 11.13
N THR A 42 11.39 3.74 11.13
CA THR A 42 11.57 4.63 9.98
C THR A 42 12.52 4.00 8.99
N TRP A 43 12.30 4.28 7.71
CA TRP A 43 13.26 3.95 6.66
C TRP A 43 14.40 4.96 6.69
#